data_AF-A0A3S2WRD6-F1
#
_entry.id   AF-A0A3S2WRD6-F1
#
_cell.length_a   1.000
_cell.length_b   1.000
_cell.length_c   1.000
_cell.angle_alpha   90.00
_cell.angle_beta   90.00
_cell.angle_gamma   90.00
#
_symmetry.space_group_name_H-M   'P 1'
#
loop_
_entity.id
_entity.type
_entity.pdbx_description
1 polymer ?
#
loop_
_entity_poly.entity_id
_entity_poly.type
_entity_poly.pdbx_seq_one_letter_code
_entity_poly.pdbx_strand_id
1 'polypeptide(L)'
;MSETIEGPDGKPRCKWAGSAPDFFRYHDTEWGFPVGDDIRLFEKICLEGFQSGLSWRTILDKRENFRAAFKGFDYHKVARFTEKDVERLVQDAGIIRHRGKIEATINNAKRAVEMEEKEGSLAAFFWRYEPDPASLGAPQTASTSPESVQLSKDLKKRGWKFVGPTTVYAFIQAMGLINDHVEGCIIRTEVEKARKAFKKPV
;
A
#
# COMPACT_ATOMS: atom_id res chain seq x y z
N MET A 1 5.75 20.64 -2.25
CA MET A 1 6.99 21.17 -1.67
C MET A 1 7.54 20.11 -0.74
N SER A 2 8.78 19.70 -0.94
CA SER A 2 9.48 18.71 -0.11
C SER A 2 9.85 19.37 1.22
N GLU A 3 8.88 19.46 2.12
CA GLU A 3 9.01 20.15 3.41
C GLU A 3 9.02 19.15 4.56
N THR A 4 9.71 19.53 5.64
CA THR A 4 9.71 18.78 6.89
C THR A 4 8.87 19.45 7.97
N ILE A 5 8.53 18.68 9.00
CA ILE A 5 7.95 19.15 10.27
C ILE A 5 8.70 18.50 11.43
N GLU A 6 8.82 19.18 12.56
CA GLU A 6 9.34 18.57 13.78
C GLU A 6 8.35 17.52 14.30
N GLY A 7 8.84 16.31 14.54
CA GLY A 7 8.05 15.27 15.19
C GLY A 7 8.18 15.32 16.73
N PRO A 8 7.56 14.36 17.45
CA PRO A 8 7.48 14.38 18.90
C PRO A 8 8.83 14.34 19.65
N ASP A 9 9.90 13.92 18.98
CA ASP A 9 11.28 13.86 19.49
C ASP A 9 12.15 15.07 19.05
N GLY A 10 11.54 16.10 18.46
CA GLY A 10 12.21 17.28 17.92
C GLY A 10 12.95 17.06 16.59
N LYS A 11 12.84 15.87 15.99
CA LYS A 11 13.55 15.56 14.72
C LYS A 11 12.66 15.80 13.49
N PRO A 12 13.25 16.23 12.37
CA PRO A 12 12.51 16.52 11.15
C PRO A 12 11.94 15.24 10.51
N ARG A 13 10.66 15.27 10.13
CA ARG A 13 9.93 14.23 9.40
C ARG A 13 9.22 14.83 8.21
N CYS A 14 8.72 14.00 7.28
CA CYS A 14 7.92 14.50 6.17
C CYS A 14 6.72 15.31 6.67
N LYS A 15 6.43 16.47 6.08
CA LYS A 15 5.35 17.37 6.54
C LYS A 15 4.00 16.67 6.71
N TRP A 16 3.65 15.74 5.82
CA TRP A 16 2.38 15.01 5.90
C TRP A 16 2.27 14.12 7.15
N ALA A 17 3.37 13.72 7.77
CA ALA A 17 3.36 12.95 9.01
C ALA A 17 2.72 13.73 10.18
N GLY A 18 2.77 15.07 10.12
CA GLY A 18 2.13 15.95 11.12
C GLY A 18 0.63 16.14 10.94
N SER A 19 -0.01 15.52 9.93
CA SER A 19 -1.46 15.68 9.69
C SER A 19 -2.35 14.98 10.73
N ALA A 20 -1.78 14.08 11.54
CA ALA A 20 -2.44 13.46 12.69
C ALA A 20 -1.39 12.91 13.69
N PRO A 21 -1.68 12.85 15.00
CA PRO A 21 -0.72 12.30 15.97
C PRO A 21 -0.25 10.87 15.64
N ASP A 22 -1.16 9.99 15.22
CA ASP A 22 -0.85 8.58 14.92
C ASP A 22 -0.06 8.39 13.62
N PHE A 23 0.05 9.43 12.78
CA PHE A 23 0.76 9.33 11.51
C PHE A 23 2.27 9.25 11.70
N PHE A 24 2.83 9.84 12.76
CA PHE A 24 4.25 9.71 13.05
C PHE A 24 4.67 8.27 13.22
N ARG A 25 3.88 7.44 13.93
CA ARG A 25 4.20 6.01 14.08
C ARG A 25 4.17 5.28 12.73
N TYR A 26 3.13 5.51 11.93
CA TYR A 26 3.01 4.90 10.59
C TYR A 26 4.15 5.34 9.66
N HIS A 27 4.49 6.63 9.67
CA HIS A 27 5.61 7.20 8.91
C HIS A 27 6.96 6.60 9.34
N ASP A 28 7.22 6.51 10.65
CA ASP A 28 8.52 6.13 11.20
C ASP A 28 8.80 4.63 11.13
N THR A 29 7.74 3.79 11.07
CA THR A 29 7.88 2.34 11.23
C THR A 29 7.31 1.51 10.08
N GLU A 30 6.53 2.11 9.18
CA GLU A 30 5.83 1.38 8.13
C GLU A 30 6.09 1.96 6.73
N TRP A 31 5.88 3.27 6.54
CA TRP A 31 5.89 3.86 5.20
C TRP A 31 7.31 3.98 4.60
N GLY A 32 7.48 3.45 3.39
CA GLY A 32 8.75 3.49 2.66
C GLY A 32 9.70 2.35 3.00
N PHE A 33 9.44 1.59 4.08
CA PHE A 33 10.22 0.40 4.40
C PHE A 33 9.92 -0.73 3.42
N PRO A 34 10.94 -1.46 2.92
CA PRO A 34 10.75 -2.50 1.92
C PRO A 34 9.99 -3.69 2.51
N VAL A 35 8.92 -4.12 1.83
CA VAL A 35 8.09 -5.26 2.25
C VAL A 35 8.14 -6.39 1.23
N GLY A 36 8.47 -7.60 1.70
CA GLY A 36 8.44 -8.83 0.90
C GLY A 36 7.38 -9.84 1.34
N ASP A 37 6.55 -9.50 2.34
CA ASP A 37 5.48 -10.36 2.85
C ASP A 37 4.21 -10.20 2.00
N ASP A 38 3.74 -11.29 1.41
CA ASP A 38 2.62 -11.26 0.45
C ASP A 38 1.30 -10.83 1.08
N ILE A 39 1.04 -11.20 2.34
CA ILE A 39 -0.17 -10.78 3.05
C ILE A 39 -0.16 -9.26 3.26
N ARG A 40 0.97 -8.69 3.69
CA ARG A 40 1.14 -7.24 3.85
C ARG A 40 1.03 -6.48 2.53
N LEU A 41 1.60 -7.01 1.45
CA LEU A 41 1.49 -6.42 0.12
C LEU A 41 0.02 -6.43 -0.35
N PHE A 42 -0.67 -7.56 -0.17
CA PHE A 42 -2.08 -7.68 -0.50
C PHE A 42 -2.98 -6.77 0.33
N GLU A 43 -2.78 -6.72 1.65
CA GLU A 43 -3.45 -5.78 2.55
C GLU A 43 -3.29 -4.36 2.02
N LYS A 44 -2.04 -3.96 1.75
CA LYS A 44 -1.74 -2.58 1.39
C LYS A 44 -2.40 -2.17 0.08
N ILE A 45 -2.27 -2.96 -0.99
CA ILE A 45 -2.86 -2.59 -2.29
C ILE A 45 -4.39 -2.51 -2.21
N CYS A 46 -5.04 -3.33 -1.39
CA CYS A 46 -6.48 -3.25 -1.15
C CYS A 46 -6.86 -1.98 -0.36
N LEU A 47 -6.12 -1.64 0.69
CA LEU A 47 -6.34 -0.43 1.48
C LEU A 47 -6.15 0.86 0.65
N GLU A 48 -5.16 0.88 -0.25
CA GLU A 48 -4.99 1.99 -1.21
C GLU A 48 -6.22 2.07 -2.15
N GLY A 49 -6.77 0.94 -2.58
CA GLY A 49 -8.03 0.91 -3.34
C GLY A 49 -9.22 1.46 -2.56
N PHE A 50 -9.30 1.19 -1.25
CA PHE A 50 -10.33 1.76 -0.37
C PHE A 50 -10.19 3.28 -0.19
N GLN A 51 -8.98 3.82 -0.28
CA GLN A 51 -8.69 5.24 -0.08
C GLN A 51 -9.30 6.15 -1.16
N SER A 52 -9.63 5.66 -2.36
CA SER A 52 -10.20 6.50 -3.43
C SER A 52 -11.41 7.33 -2.97
N GLY A 53 -11.29 8.65 -2.97
CA GLY A 53 -12.31 9.59 -2.49
C GLY A 53 -12.31 9.89 -0.99
N LEU A 54 -11.30 9.43 -0.24
CA LEU A 54 -11.16 9.59 1.21
C LEU A 54 -9.72 10.03 1.58
N SER A 55 -9.54 10.50 2.82
CA SER A 55 -8.18 10.69 3.35
C SER A 55 -7.55 9.35 3.73
N TRP A 56 -6.22 9.25 3.64
CA TRP A 56 -5.51 8.07 4.15
C TRP A 56 -5.74 7.88 5.67
N ARG A 57 -5.99 8.97 6.41
CA ARG A 57 -6.30 8.91 7.85
C ARG A 57 -7.53 8.06 8.12
N THR A 58 -8.60 8.26 7.34
CA THR A 58 -9.82 7.45 7.44
C THR A 58 -9.54 5.95 7.28
N ILE A 59 -8.58 5.59 6.42
CA ILE A 59 -8.19 4.19 6.20
C ILE A 59 -7.35 3.67 7.37
N LEU A 60 -6.37 4.46 7.83
CA LEU A 60 -5.49 4.07 8.93
C LEU A 60 -6.27 3.90 10.25
N ASP A 61 -7.19 4.81 10.56
CA ASP A 61 -8.06 4.74 11.74
C ASP A 61 -8.94 3.48 11.76
N LYS A 62 -9.29 2.97 10.58
CA LYS A 62 -10.14 1.77 10.40
C LYS A 62 -9.34 0.50 10.12
N ARG A 63 -8.00 0.54 10.10
CA ARG A 63 -7.17 -0.56 9.62
C ARG A 63 -7.38 -1.86 10.38
N GLU A 64 -7.46 -1.82 11.70
CA GLU A 64 -7.67 -3.04 12.49
C GLU A 64 -9.08 -3.62 12.27
N ASN A 65 -10.09 -2.77 12.02
CA ASN A 65 -11.43 -3.23 11.64
C ASN A 65 -11.39 -3.90 10.26
N PHE A 66 -10.67 -3.33 9.29
CA PHE A 66 -10.45 -3.95 7.99
C PHE A 66 -9.78 -5.32 8.13
N ARG A 67 -8.73 -5.44 8.94
CA ARG A 67 -8.08 -6.73 9.22
C ARG A 67 -9.06 -7.73 9.82
N ALA A 68 -9.84 -7.35 10.83
CA ALA A 68 -10.84 -8.24 11.41
C ALA A 68 -11.89 -8.69 10.36
N ALA A 69 -12.41 -7.74 9.58
CA ALA A 69 -13.46 -7.95 8.59
C ALA A 69 -13.01 -8.85 7.42
N PHE A 70 -11.75 -8.69 6.98
CA PHE A 70 -11.12 -9.43 5.89
C PHE A 70 -10.14 -10.52 6.38
N LYS A 71 -10.33 -11.06 7.59
CA LYS A 71 -9.57 -12.21 8.12
C LYS A 71 -8.04 -12.04 8.04
N GLY A 72 -7.55 -10.87 8.44
CA GLY A 72 -6.14 -10.50 8.41
C GLY A 72 -5.59 -10.29 7.02
N PHE A 73 -6.45 -10.08 6.01
CA PHE A 73 -6.07 -10.02 4.60
C PHE A 73 -5.34 -11.27 4.09
N ASP A 74 -5.56 -12.41 4.73
CA ASP A 74 -5.17 -13.71 4.16
C ASP A 74 -5.93 -13.93 2.85
N TYR A 75 -5.27 -13.72 1.71
CA TYR A 75 -5.94 -13.75 0.40
C TYR A 75 -6.49 -15.14 0.06
N HIS A 76 -5.95 -16.23 0.61
CA HIS A 76 -6.56 -17.55 0.47
C HIS A 76 -7.90 -17.65 1.19
N LYS A 77 -8.02 -17.05 2.38
CA LYS A 77 -9.30 -16.99 3.11
C LYS A 77 -10.28 -16.04 2.45
N VAL A 78 -9.83 -14.84 2.08
CA VAL A 78 -10.68 -13.80 1.48
C VAL A 78 -11.18 -14.23 0.10
N ALA A 79 -10.39 -14.96 -0.68
CA ALA A 79 -10.82 -15.49 -1.99
C ALA A 79 -12.05 -16.42 -1.91
N ARG A 80 -12.29 -17.02 -0.74
CA ARG A 80 -13.43 -17.91 -0.47
C ARG A 80 -14.68 -17.18 0.01
N PHE A 81 -14.62 -15.87 0.20
CA PHE A 81 -15.80 -15.09 0.58
C PHE A 81 -16.88 -15.17 -0.49
N THR A 82 -18.13 -15.18 -0.02
CA THR A 82 -19.33 -15.34 -0.82
C THR A 82 -20.19 -14.07 -0.80
N GLU A 83 -21.31 -14.07 -1.51
CA GLU A 83 -22.28 -12.96 -1.44
C GLU A 83 -22.75 -12.69 0.00
N LYS A 84 -22.90 -13.74 0.82
CA LYS A 84 -23.25 -13.58 2.25
C LYS A 84 -22.20 -12.77 3.02
N ASP A 85 -20.93 -12.92 2.66
CA ASP A 85 -19.85 -12.13 3.25
C ASP A 85 -19.91 -10.68 2.78
N VAL A 86 -20.23 -10.44 1.51
CA VAL A 86 -20.44 -9.08 0.99
C VAL A 86 -21.57 -8.40 1.76
N GLU A 87 -22.73 -9.05 1.89
CA GLU A 87 -23.89 -8.52 2.63
C GLU A 87 -23.54 -8.21 4.08
N ARG A 88 -22.80 -9.11 4.75
CA ARG A 88 -22.31 -8.88 6.11
C ARG A 88 -21.40 -7.65 6.18
N LEU A 89 -20.46 -7.51 5.24
CA LEU A 89 -19.45 -6.45 5.23
C LEU A 89 -20.04 -5.07 4.88
N VAL A 90 -21.04 -4.98 4.00
CA VAL A 90 -21.70 -3.69 3.71
C VAL A 90 -22.47 -3.14 4.90
N GLN A 91 -22.81 -3.97 5.90
CA GLN A 91 -23.43 -3.53 7.15
C GLN A 91 -22.41 -3.17 8.26
N ASP A 92 -21.13 -3.48 8.07
CA ASP A 92 -20.09 -3.25 9.08
C ASP A 92 -19.66 -1.77 9.09
N ALA A 93 -20.08 -1.04 10.13
CA ALA A 93 -19.72 0.37 10.35
C ALA A 93 -18.25 0.57 10.72
N GLY A 94 -17.54 -0.49 11.11
CA GLY A 94 -16.12 -0.50 11.40
C GLY A 94 -15.26 -0.20 10.17
N ILE A 95 -15.74 -0.56 8.97
CA ILE A 95 -15.05 -0.37 7.69
C ILE A 95 -15.74 0.68 6.80
N ILE A 96 -15.25 0.85 5.57
CA ILE A 96 -15.91 1.65 4.53
C ILE A 96 -16.96 0.81 3.82
N ARG A 97 -18.23 1.13 4.07
CA ARG A 97 -19.43 0.45 3.53
C ARG A 97 -19.68 0.77 2.05
N HIS A 98 -18.71 0.44 1.20
CA HIS A 98 -18.78 0.62 -0.24
C HIS A 98 -18.72 -0.74 -0.93
N ARG A 99 -19.89 -1.25 -1.35
CA ARG A 99 -20.05 -2.58 -1.95
C ARG A 99 -19.01 -2.89 -3.02
N GLY A 100 -18.82 -2.02 -4.01
CA GLY A 100 -17.87 -2.26 -5.10
C GLY A 100 -16.40 -2.39 -4.66
N LYS A 101 -16.00 -1.80 -3.52
CA LYS A 101 -14.63 -1.89 -2.99
C LYS A 101 -14.45 -3.17 -2.16
N ILE A 102 -15.51 -3.60 -1.47
CA ILE A 102 -15.57 -4.91 -0.79
C ILE A 102 -15.48 -6.04 -1.82
N GLU A 103 -16.34 -6.02 -2.85
CA GLU A 103 -16.32 -6.99 -3.94
C GLU A 103 -14.98 -6.98 -4.68
N ALA A 104 -14.40 -5.80 -4.91
CA ALA A 104 -13.06 -5.67 -5.47
C ALA A 104 -11.99 -6.36 -4.63
N THR A 105 -12.03 -6.23 -3.30
CA THR A 105 -11.08 -6.88 -2.39
C THR A 105 -11.19 -8.41 -2.47
N ILE A 106 -12.42 -8.93 -2.52
CA ILE A 106 -12.67 -10.37 -2.69
C ILE A 106 -12.20 -10.87 -4.06
N ASN A 107 -12.46 -10.12 -5.13
CA ASN A 107 -11.94 -10.42 -6.46
C ASN A 107 -10.40 -10.39 -6.49
N ASN A 108 -9.80 -9.36 -5.90
CA ASN A 108 -8.36 -9.20 -5.86
C ASN A 108 -7.70 -10.34 -5.08
N ALA A 109 -8.33 -10.85 -4.02
CA ALA A 109 -7.86 -12.03 -3.31
C ALA A 109 -7.80 -13.28 -4.22
N LYS A 110 -8.81 -13.49 -5.06
CA LYS A 110 -8.80 -14.58 -6.07
C LYS A 110 -7.66 -14.39 -7.08
N ARG A 111 -7.44 -13.15 -7.52
CA ARG A 111 -6.33 -12.82 -8.43
C ARG A 111 -4.95 -12.90 -7.77
N ALA A 112 -4.87 -12.73 -6.45
CA ALA A 112 -3.65 -12.92 -5.68
C ALA A 112 -3.26 -14.39 -5.62
N VAL A 113 -4.20 -15.30 -5.36
CA VAL A 113 -3.96 -16.77 -5.43
C VAL A 113 -3.44 -17.16 -6.81
N GLU A 114 -4.10 -16.71 -7.89
CA GLU A 114 -3.64 -17.00 -9.26
C GLU A 114 -2.27 -16.38 -9.60
N MET A 115 -1.91 -15.27 -8.95
CA MET A 115 -0.62 -14.60 -9.15
C MET A 115 0.48 -15.36 -8.44
N GLU A 116 0.25 -15.78 -7.19
CA GLU A 116 1.17 -16.64 -6.44
C GLU A 116 1.46 -17.94 -7.21
N GLU A 117 0.44 -18.60 -7.76
CA GLU A 117 0.61 -19.82 -8.56
C GLU A 117 1.49 -19.61 -9.81
N LYS A 118 1.41 -18.44 -10.45
CA LYS A 118 2.10 -18.15 -11.73
C LYS A 118 3.48 -17.51 -11.55
N GLU A 119 3.64 -16.72 -10.50
CA GLU A 119 4.80 -15.85 -10.29
C GLU A 119 5.59 -16.26 -9.04
N GLY A 120 5.14 -17.29 -8.31
CA GLY A 120 5.74 -17.79 -7.07
C GLY A 120 5.31 -17.01 -5.83
N SER A 121 5.18 -15.69 -5.91
CA SER A 121 4.70 -14.81 -4.84
C SER A 121 4.18 -13.48 -5.39
N LEU A 122 3.36 -12.77 -4.60
CA LEU A 122 3.00 -11.38 -4.92
C LEU A 122 4.22 -10.48 -4.89
N ALA A 123 5.14 -10.70 -3.94
CA ALA A 123 6.34 -9.91 -3.80
C ALA A 123 7.25 -10.05 -5.03
N ALA A 124 7.49 -11.26 -5.53
CA ALA A 124 8.23 -11.48 -6.77
C ALA A 124 7.58 -10.75 -7.96
N PHE A 125 6.25 -10.73 -8.03
CA PHE A 125 5.53 -9.96 -9.05
C PHE A 125 5.75 -8.44 -8.90
N PHE A 126 5.47 -7.87 -7.73
CA PHE A 126 5.47 -6.42 -7.50
C PHE A 126 6.87 -5.80 -7.58
N TRP A 127 7.88 -6.47 -7.04
CA TRP A 127 9.26 -5.93 -7.00
C TRP A 127 9.94 -5.84 -8.37
N ARG A 128 9.38 -6.44 -9.43
CA ARG A 128 9.81 -6.20 -10.82
C ARG A 128 9.50 -4.80 -11.33
N TYR A 129 8.57 -4.11 -10.67
CA TYR A 129 8.15 -2.75 -11.01
C TYR A 129 8.85 -1.71 -10.12
N GLU A 130 9.97 -2.06 -9.49
CA GLU A 130 10.79 -1.08 -8.80
C GLU A 130 11.33 -0.05 -9.80
N PRO A 131 11.00 1.25 -9.64
CA PRO A 131 11.56 2.29 -10.50
C PRO A 131 13.08 2.39 -10.37
N ASP A 132 13.73 2.74 -11.48
CA ASP A 132 15.14 3.16 -11.44
C ASP A 132 15.26 4.43 -10.57
N PRO A 133 16.07 4.42 -9.48
CA PRO A 133 16.28 5.62 -8.67
C PRO A 133 16.73 6.84 -9.48
N ALA A 134 17.45 6.65 -10.60
CA ALA A 134 17.89 7.75 -11.46
C ALA A 134 16.77 8.37 -12.30
N SER A 135 15.63 7.69 -12.47
CA SER A 135 14.45 8.21 -13.19
C SER A 135 13.48 8.97 -12.27
N LEU A 136 13.67 8.88 -10.95
CA LEU A 136 12.82 9.54 -9.97
C LEU A 136 13.17 11.03 -9.83
N GLY A 137 12.13 11.86 -9.77
CA GLY A 137 12.28 13.27 -9.41
C GLY A 137 12.54 13.47 -7.91
N ALA A 138 12.54 14.74 -7.48
CA ALA A 138 12.64 15.06 -6.06
C ALA A 138 11.51 14.38 -5.25
N PRO A 139 11.76 13.92 -4.01
CA PRO A 139 10.76 13.18 -3.27
C PRO A 139 9.44 13.93 -3.07
N GLN A 140 8.31 13.20 -3.14
CA GLN A 140 6.95 13.70 -2.94
C GLN A 140 6.51 14.78 -3.94
N THR A 141 7.11 14.80 -5.14
CA THR A 141 6.71 15.71 -6.23
C THR A 141 5.81 15.07 -7.28
N ALA A 142 5.71 13.74 -7.30
CA ALA A 142 4.90 12.99 -8.26
C ALA A 142 3.75 12.25 -7.57
N SER A 143 2.69 11.96 -8.34
CA SER A 143 1.57 11.10 -7.92
C SER A 143 1.44 9.83 -8.77
N THR A 144 2.32 9.66 -9.75
CA THR A 144 2.41 8.53 -10.69
C THR A 144 3.83 8.41 -11.21
N SER A 145 4.21 7.23 -11.70
CA SER A 145 5.45 7.01 -12.47
C SER A 145 5.16 6.12 -13.69
N PRO A 146 6.09 6.01 -14.66
CA PRO A 146 5.97 5.03 -15.74
C PRO A 146 5.70 3.61 -15.23
N GLU A 147 6.38 3.21 -14.15
CA GLU A 147 6.22 1.89 -13.52
C GLU A 147 4.86 1.75 -12.85
N SER A 148 4.35 2.78 -12.17
CA SER A 148 3.02 2.72 -11.55
C SER A 148 1.89 2.64 -12.60
N VAL A 149 2.08 3.30 -13.75
CA VAL A 149 1.19 3.19 -14.91
C VAL A 149 1.24 1.79 -15.50
N GLN A 150 2.43 1.23 -15.68
CA GLN A 150 2.60 -0.11 -16.24
C GLN A 150 2.06 -1.20 -15.30
N LEU A 151 2.39 -1.14 -14.01
CA LEU A 151 1.87 -2.03 -12.98
C LEU A 151 0.33 -1.94 -12.89
N SER A 152 -0.25 -0.74 -12.95
CA SER A 152 -1.72 -0.57 -13.00
C SER A 152 -2.33 -1.28 -14.22
N LYS A 153 -1.72 -1.15 -15.41
CA LYS A 153 -2.19 -1.82 -16.62
C LYS A 153 -2.13 -3.34 -16.48
N ASP A 154 -1.01 -3.86 -15.98
CA ASP A 154 -0.81 -5.31 -15.87
C ASP A 154 -1.73 -5.95 -14.82
N LEU A 155 -1.92 -5.29 -13.67
CA LEU A 155 -2.90 -5.73 -12.67
C LEU A 155 -4.33 -5.73 -13.24
N LYS A 156 -4.73 -4.67 -13.96
CA LYS A 156 -6.05 -4.60 -14.61
C LYS A 156 -6.22 -5.69 -15.67
N LYS A 157 -5.18 -5.96 -16.48
CA LYS A 157 -5.18 -7.06 -17.47
C LYS A 157 -5.35 -8.42 -16.78
N ARG A 158 -4.81 -8.57 -15.57
CA ARG A 158 -5.00 -9.74 -14.70
C ARG A 158 -6.30 -9.71 -13.89
N GLY A 159 -7.20 -8.76 -14.17
CA GLY A 159 -8.53 -8.70 -13.57
C GLY A 159 -8.60 -8.06 -12.17
N TRP A 160 -7.52 -7.47 -11.66
CA TRP A 160 -7.56 -6.71 -10.42
C TRP A 160 -8.41 -5.44 -10.57
N LYS A 161 -9.02 -4.99 -9.47
CA LYS A 161 -9.95 -3.86 -9.41
C LYS A 161 -9.46 -2.82 -8.42
N PHE A 162 -9.84 -1.55 -8.63
CA PHE A 162 -9.43 -0.40 -7.81
C PHE A 162 -7.91 -0.19 -7.73
N VAL A 163 -7.19 -0.51 -8.81
CA VAL A 163 -5.72 -0.41 -8.92
C VAL A 163 -5.33 0.63 -9.98
N GLY A 164 -5.75 1.89 -9.81
CA GLY A 164 -5.39 2.99 -10.72
C GLY A 164 -3.91 3.40 -10.59
N PRO A 165 -3.30 4.10 -11.56
CA PRO A 165 -1.89 4.47 -11.51
C PRO A 165 -1.48 5.26 -10.26
N THR A 166 -2.35 6.14 -9.75
CA THR A 166 -2.11 6.90 -8.51
C THR A 166 -2.17 6.00 -7.27
N THR A 167 -3.17 5.10 -7.20
CA THR A 167 -3.28 4.09 -6.14
C THR A 167 -2.05 3.20 -6.09
N VAL A 168 -1.60 2.75 -7.27
CA VAL A 168 -0.41 1.91 -7.40
C VAL A 168 0.86 2.69 -7.04
N TYR A 169 0.95 3.98 -7.37
CA TYR A 169 2.10 4.79 -6.95
C TYR A 169 2.16 4.96 -5.43
N ALA A 170 1.02 5.19 -4.77
CA ALA A 170 0.93 5.21 -3.32
C ALA A 170 1.36 3.88 -2.68
N PHE A 171 1.00 2.75 -3.31
CA PHE A 171 1.48 1.43 -2.92
C PHE A 171 3.01 1.29 -3.08
N ILE A 172 3.58 1.71 -4.22
CA ILE A 172 5.03 1.69 -4.51
C ILE A 172 5.79 2.50 -3.45
N GLN A 173 5.31 3.70 -3.12
CA GLN A 173 5.85 4.52 -2.04
C GLN A 173 5.78 3.80 -0.70
N ALA A 174 4.59 3.32 -0.32
CA ALA A 174 4.36 2.84 1.03
C ALA A 174 5.03 1.49 1.32
N MET A 175 5.12 0.60 0.33
CA MET A 175 5.78 -0.72 0.46
C MET A 175 7.28 -0.68 0.18
N GLY A 176 7.82 0.54 0.04
CA GLY A 176 9.25 0.75 -0.04
C GLY A 176 9.86 0.24 -1.33
N LEU A 177 9.12 0.22 -2.45
CA LEU A 177 9.69 0.08 -3.79
C LEU A 177 10.42 1.36 -4.20
N ILE A 178 10.06 2.51 -3.62
CA ILE A 178 10.91 3.71 -3.64
C ILE A 178 11.10 4.26 -2.23
N ASN A 179 12.16 5.04 -2.01
CA ASN A 179 12.29 5.86 -0.81
C ASN A 179 11.90 7.30 -1.11
N ASP A 180 10.62 7.60 -0.86
CA ASP A 180 10.03 8.92 -1.14
C ASP A 180 9.94 9.81 0.12
N HIS A 181 10.68 9.48 1.18
CA HIS A 181 10.88 10.42 2.28
C HIS A 181 11.64 11.65 1.79
N VAL A 182 11.22 12.87 2.15
CA VAL A 182 11.95 14.09 1.77
C VAL A 182 13.39 14.08 2.31
N GLU A 183 14.31 14.78 1.64
CA GLU A 183 15.76 14.70 1.95
C GLU A 183 16.10 15.00 3.41
N GLY A 184 15.43 15.99 4.01
CA GLY A 184 15.62 16.36 5.43
C GLY A 184 14.92 15.46 6.45
N CYS A 185 14.19 14.43 6.02
CA CYS A 185 13.48 13.53 6.93
C CYS A 185 14.45 12.55 7.61
N ILE A 186 14.41 12.47 8.95
CA ILE A 186 15.28 11.57 9.72
C ILE A 186 15.07 10.08 9.37
N ILE A 187 13.86 9.70 8.97
CA ILE A 187 13.50 8.32 8.63
C ILE A 187 14.05 7.90 7.26
N ARG A 188 14.41 8.87 6.41
CA ARG A 188 14.94 8.60 5.08
C ARG A 188 16.16 7.68 5.14
N THR A 189 17.13 7.98 6.01
CA THR A 189 18.35 7.19 6.17
C THR A 189 18.07 5.77 6.67
N GLU A 190 17.09 5.60 7.56
CA GLU A 190 16.71 4.27 8.07
C GLU A 190 16.05 3.42 6.98
N VAL A 191 15.20 4.03 6.15
CA VAL A 191 14.63 3.37 4.97
C VAL A 191 15.71 3.01 3.95
N GLU A 192 16.69 3.88 3.69
CA GLU A 192 17.81 3.55 2.79
C GLU A 192 18.62 2.35 3.28
N LYS A 193 18.92 2.28 4.59
CA LYS A 193 19.59 1.14 5.21
C LYS A 193 18.76 -0.13 5.05
N ALA A 194 17.47 -0.07 5.36
CA ALA A 194 16.55 -1.21 5.23
C ALA A 194 16.49 -1.71 3.78
N ARG A 195 16.38 -0.81 2.80
CA ARG A 195 16.39 -1.14 1.36
C ARG A 195 17.69 -1.78 0.90
N LYS A 196 18.85 -1.30 1.38
CA LYS A 196 20.16 -1.91 1.07
C LYS A 196 20.29 -3.33 1.64
N ALA A 197 19.69 -3.58 2.82
CA ALA A 197 19.68 -4.90 3.44
C ALA A 197 18.59 -5.84 2.89
N PHE A 198 17.59 -5.29 2.20
CA PHE A 198 16.46 -6.04 1.68
C PHE A 198 16.87 -6.90 0.48
N LYS A 199 16.61 -8.21 0.60
CA LYS A 199 16.76 -9.14 -0.51
C LYS A 199 15.46 -9.18 -1.28
N LYS A 200 15.49 -8.70 -2.52
CA LYS A 200 14.33 -8.77 -3.41
C LYS A 200 13.88 -10.23 -3.57
N PRO A 201 12.58 -10.50 -3.40
CA PRO A 201 12.01 -11.80 -3.73
C PRO A 201 12.19 -12.11 -5.21
N VAL A 202 12.50 -13.38 -5.52
CA VAL A 202 12.78 -13.89 -6.87
C VAL A 202 11.63 -14.77 -7.33
#